data_AF-A0A2C5ZBV5-F1
#
_entry.id   AF-A0A2C5ZBV5-F1
#
_cell.length_a   1.000
_cell.length_b   1.000
_cell.length_c   1.000
_cell.angle_alpha   90.00
_cell.angle_beta   90.00
_cell.angle_gamma   90.00
#
_symmetry.space_group_name_H-M   'P 1'
#
loop_
_entity.id
_entity.type
_entity.pdbx_description
1 polymer ?
#
loop_
_entity_poly.entity_id
_entity_poly.type
_entity_poly.pdbx_seq_one_letter_code
_entity_poly.pdbx_strand_id
1 'polypeptide(L)'
;MGYASLRSIFTDGLHYTYVGDDESNGGSSAEIKYIAPSRGWRLAALKLPCLIVFCSLLSAAITSLSLRRFPPACQPEQLLKTPVPDFPKEIRLFELNELYSDPPSPETDAAWNALLPFGRGYVFVDEPSQYSLEPGIETDWGQIYSVSMYHQMHCLGLVRRNYWRLLNAILQNSTDTYAEAEHQFVNSHTGHCFDYFRQSFECAADMTLEWPRLEEDGRRYQVDGGDIPHVCASKQALKHYMDVYHFNNSHNSDIAA
;
A
#
# COMPACT_ATOMS: atom_id res chain seq x y z
N MET A 1 38.54 55.31 -0.49
CA MET A 1 37.12 54.93 -0.71
C MET A 1 36.55 54.50 0.63
N GLY A 2 36.08 55.48 1.41
CA GLY A 2 35.74 55.30 2.81
C GLY A 2 34.25 55.06 2.99
N TYR A 3 33.94 54.02 3.76
CA TYR A 3 32.61 53.75 4.30
C TYR A 3 32.15 54.92 5.19
N ALA A 4 30.98 55.50 4.90
CA ALA A 4 30.30 56.39 5.84
C ALA A 4 29.15 55.62 6.51
N SER A 5 29.32 55.45 7.82
CA SER A 5 28.47 54.71 8.75
C SER A 5 27.15 55.44 9.00
N LEU A 6 26.03 54.73 8.85
CA LEU A 6 24.73 55.14 9.40
C LEU A 6 24.79 54.97 10.93
N ARG A 7 24.89 56.07 11.67
CA ARG A 7 24.73 56.09 13.12
C ARG A 7 23.31 56.52 13.50
N SER A 8 22.71 55.68 14.35
CA SER A 8 21.55 55.86 15.23
C SER A 8 20.54 56.98 14.92
N ILE A 9 19.31 56.53 14.67
CA ILE A 9 18.07 57.29 14.67
C ILE A 9 17.75 57.70 16.12
N PHE A 10 17.70 58.99 16.40
CA PHE A 10 16.97 59.53 17.55
C PHE A 10 15.65 60.13 17.06
N THR A 11 14.58 59.68 17.70
CA THR A 11 13.22 60.17 17.53
C THR A 11 13.07 61.54 18.16
N ASP A 12 12.74 62.55 17.35
CA ASP A 12 11.57 63.39 17.59
C ASP A 12 11.33 64.33 16.40
N GLY A 13 10.04 64.43 16.04
CA GLY A 13 9.38 65.42 15.17
C GLY A 13 10.21 66.25 14.18
N LEU A 14 9.94 66.01 12.89
CA LEU A 14 9.85 67.02 11.83
C LEU A 14 11.02 68.02 11.75
N HIS A 15 12.16 67.62 11.19
CA HIS A 15 12.96 68.46 10.28
C HIS A 15 14.10 67.62 9.70
N TYR A 16 14.22 67.59 8.37
CA TYR A 16 15.39 67.04 7.68
C TYR A 16 16.18 68.23 7.12
N THR A 17 17.46 68.34 7.47
CA THR A 17 18.40 69.25 6.80
C THR A 17 19.44 68.41 6.08
N TYR A 18 19.58 68.66 4.78
CA TYR A 18 20.66 68.12 3.97
C TYR A 18 21.77 69.18 3.95
N VAL A 19 22.94 68.84 4.48
CA VAL A 19 24.15 69.68 4.36
C VAL A 19 25.02 69.01 3.32
N GLY A 20 25.02 69.56 2.11
CA GLY A 20 25.94 69.21 1.04
C GLY A 20 26.90 70.38 0.83
N ASP A 21 28.19 70.09 0.90
CA ASP A 21 29.26 71.05 0.67
C ASP A 21 29.31 71.41 -0.83
N ASP A 22 28.98 72.65 -1.19
CA ASP A 22 29.76 73.47 -2.14
C ASP A 22 29.09 74.84 -2.42
N GLU A 23 29.90 75.90 -2.30
CA GLU A 23 29.59 77.26 -2.73
C GLU A 23 29.66 77.37 -4.26
N SER A 24 28.55 77.77 -4.92
CA SER A 24 28.53 78.83 -5.96
C SER A 24 27.26 78.78 -6.81
N ASN A 25 26.70 79.97 -7.04
CA ASN A 25 25.74 80.36 -8.08
C ASN A 25 24.33 79.71 -8.09
N GLY A 26 23.42 80.45 -7.45
CA GLY A 26 22.22 80.99 -8.09
C GLY A 26 21.40 80.07 -9.01
N GLY A 27 20.32 79.51 -8.48
CA GLY A 27 19.17 79.13 -9.31
C GLY A 27 18.41 77.92 -8.82
N SER A 28 17.18 78.18 -8.35
CA SER A 28 16.09 77.23 -8.12
C SER A 28 16.30 76.20 -7.01
N SER A 29 15.88 76.59 -5.80
CA SER A 29 15.37 75.63 -4.82
C SER A 29 14.15 74.94 -5.41
N ALA A 30 14.33 73.73 -5.95
CA ALA A 30 13.23 72.87 -6.37
C ALA A 30 12.44 72.45 -5.12
N GLU A 31 11.31 73.10 -4.89
CA GLU A 31 10.39 72.77 -3.83
C GLU A 31 9.77 71.39 -4.15
N ILE A 32 10.23 70.33 -3.48
CA ILE A 32 9.56 69.02 -3.54
C ILE A 32 8.22 69.18 -2.85
N LYS A 33 7.16 69.50 -3.61
CA LYS A 33 5.78 69.48 -3.12
C LYS A 33 5.43 68.06 -2.72
N TYR A 34 5.49 67.79 -1.42
CA TYR A 34 4.90 66.60 -0.83
C TYR A 34 3.39 66.67 -1.09
N ILE A 35 2.90 65.96 -2.11
CA ILE A 35 1.48 65.79 -2.34
C ILE A 35 0.98 64.88 -1.22
N ALA A 36 0.47 65.49 -0.14
CA ALA A 36 -0.15 64.74 0.94
C ALA A 36 -1.21 63.81 0.34
N PRO A 37 -1.18 62.50 0.64
CA PRO A 37 -2.14 61.56 0.08
C PRO A 37 -3.54 62.07 0.41
N SER A 38 -4.32 62.35 -0.64
CA SER A 38 -5.64 62.94 -0.45
C SER A 38 -6.47 62.01 0.43
N ARG A 39 -7.46 62.58 1.15
CA ARG A 39 -8.28 61.84 2.13
C ARG A 39 -8.87 60.53 1.59
N GLY A 40 -9.06 60.43 0.27
CA GLY A 40 -9.47 59.21 -0.44
C GLY A 40 -8.43 58.08 -0.45
N TRP A 41 -7.13 58.38 -0.52
CA TRP A 41 -6.06 57.37 -0.52
C TRP A 41 -5.87 56.70 0.84
N ARG A 42 -6.06 57.45 1.95
CA ARG A 42 -6.03 56.88 3.30
C ARG A 42 -7.20 55.91 3.54
N LEU A 43 -8.39 56.26 3.04
CA LEU A 43 -9.55 55.37 3.11
C LEU A 43 -9.41 54.15 2.19
N ALA A 44 -8.77 54.29 1.02
CA ALA A 44 -8.47 53.17 0.13
C ALA A 44 -7.42 52.21 0.72
N ALA A 45 -6.37 52.72 1.36
CA ALA A 45 -5.31 51.94 1.99
C ALA A 45 -5.78 51.12 3.20
N LEU A 46 -6.82 51.57 3.91
CA LEU A 46 -7.47 50.81 5.00
C LEU A 46 -8.46 49.76 4.48
N LYS A 47 -9.07 49.97 3.30
CA LYS A 47 -10.06 49.04 2.71
C LYS A 47 -9.42 47.81 2.09
N LEU A 48 -8.23 47.94 1.52
CA LEU A 48 -7.52 46.83 0.87
C LEU A 48 -7.15 45.67 1.83
N PRO A 49 -6.53 45.90 3.01
CA PRO A 49 -6.25 44.82 3.96
C PRO A 49 -7.53 44.19 4.52
N CYS A 50 -8.58 44.97 4.76
CA CYS A 50 -9.88 44.42 5.19
C CYS A 50 -10.51 43.53 4.11
N LEU A 51 -10.41 43.90 2.84
CA LEU A 51 -10.89 43.09 1.72
C LEU A 51 -10.12 41.77 1.61
N ILE A 52 -8.79 41.82 1.76
CA ILE A 52 -7.94 40.62 1.74
C ILE A 52 -8.33 39.67 2.87
N VAL A 53 -8.43 40.18 4.11
CA VAL A 53 -8.85 39.37 5.27
C VAL A 53 -10.24 38.78 5.06
N PHE A 54 -11.19 39.57 4.55
CA PHE A 54 -12.54 39.08 4.24
C PHE A 54 -12.53 37.98 3.18
N CYS A 55 -11.78 38.14 2.09
CA CYS A 55 -11.62 37.12 1.06
C CYS A 55 -10.96 35.85 1.60
N SER A 56 -9.94 35.96 2.46
CA SER A 56 -9.29 34.81 3.09
C SER A 56 -10.21 34.06 4.06
N LEU A 57 -11.02 34.77 4.84
CA LEU A 57 -12.03 34.17 5.72
C LEU A 57 -13.14 33.50 4.90
N LEU A 58 -13.58 34.13 3.81
CA LEU A 58 -14.59 33.58 2.91
C LEU A 58 -14.07 32.33 2.21
N SER A 59 -12.83 32.34 1.71
CA SER A 59 -12.22 31.16 1.10
C SER A 59 -12.05 30.03 2.12
N ALA A 60 -11.60 30.34 3.35
CA ALA A 60 -11.48 29.34 4.41
C ALA A 60 -12.84 28.76 4.81
N ALA A 61 -13.89 29.60 4.89
CA ALA A 61 -15.24 29.15 5.15
C ALA A 61 -15.78 28.27 4.01
N ILE A 62 -15.56 28.66 2.75
CA ILE A 62 -15.94 27.86 1.57
C ILE A 62 -15.19 26.54 1.56
N THR A 63 -13.87 26.53 1.77
CA THR A 63 -13.08 25.29 1.84
C THR A 63 -13.53 24.40 2.99
N SER A 64 -13.79 24.96 4.19
CA SER A 64 -14.33 24.18 5.31
C SER A 64 -15.72 23.62 5.01
N LEU A 65 -16.58 24.38 4.33
CA LEU A 65 -17.91 23.93 3.96
C LEU A 65 -17.84 22.85 2.87
N SER A 66 -16.91 22.99 1.91
CA SER A 66 -16.63 22.02 0.87
C SER A 66 -16.05 20.73 1.45
N LEU A 67 -15.11 20.79 2.41
CA LEU A 67 -14.57 19.60 3.09
C LEU A 67 -15.62 18.88 3.96
N ARG A 68 -16.61 19.60 4.49
CA ARG A 68 -17.75 19.01 5.21
C ARG A 68 -18.81 18.41 4.28
N ARG A 69 -19.05 19.03 3.12
CA ARG A 69 -20.02 18.56 2.12
C ARG A 69 -19.48 17.46 1.22
N PHE A 70 -18.18 17.49 0.96
CA PHE A 70 -17.42 16.53 0.17
C PHE A 70 -16.27 16.05 1.05
N PRO A 71 -16.53 15.17 2.04
CA PRO A 71 -15.45 14.44 2.68
C PRO A 71 -14.58 13.78 1.59
N PRO A 72 -13.25 13.69 1.78
CA PRO A 72 -12.39 13.00 0.82
C PRO A 72 -12.99 11.63 0.50
N ALA A 73 -13.05 11.32 -0.80
CA ALA A 73 -13.78 10.18 -1.32
C ALA A 73 -13.47 8.88 -0.55
N CYS A 74 -14.55 8.24 -0.08
CA CYS A 74 -14.73 6.87 0.38
C CYS A 74 -13.46 6.10 0.77
N GLN A 75 -13.25 5.90 2.07
CA GLN A 75 -12.73 4.61 2.51
C GLN A 75 -13.72 3.55 1.99
N PRO A 76 -13.27 2.55 1.21
CA PRO A 76 -14.16 1.48 0.78
C PRO A 76 -14.77 0.86 2.04
N GLU A 77 -16.09 0.67 2.02
CA GLU A 77 -16.76 -0.07 3.09
C GLU A 77 -16.15 -1.47 3.15
N GLN A 78 -15.58 -1.82 4.30
CA GLN A 78 -14.95 -3.11 4.50
C GLN A 78 -16.04 -4.19 4.47
N LEU A 79 -16.00 -5.07 3.48
CA LEU A 79 -17.04 -6.10 3.29
C LEU A 79 -17.08 -7.11 4.44
N LEU A 80 -15.95 -7.35 5.10
CA LEU A 80 -15.80 -8.20 6.27
C LEU A 80 -15.15 -7.40 7.40
N LYS A 81 -15.61 -7.60 8.64
CA LYS A 81 -14.94 -7.03 9.81
C LYS A 81 -13.66 -7.81 10.08
N THR A 82 -12.56 -7.12 10.33
CA THR A 82 -11.29 -7.76 10.65
C THR A 82 -10.43 -6.85 11.55
N PRO A 83 -9.63 -7.41 12.47
CA PRO A 83 -8.61 -6.65 13.19
C PRO A 83 -7.40 -6.30 12.32
N VAL A 84 -7.28 -6.92 11.15
CA VAL A 84 -6.13 -6.75 10.28
C VAL A 84 -6.21 -5.39 9.60
N PRO A 85 -5.17 -4.53 9.74
CA PRO A 85 -5.18 -3.21 9.13
C PRO A 85 -5.03 -3.30 7.61
N ASP A 86 -5.34 -2.21 6.92
CA ASP A 86 -5.01 -2.08 5.52
C ASP A 86 -3.49 -1.95 5.33
N PHE A 87 -2.98 -2.67 4.34
CA PHE A 87 -1.58 -2.61 3.91
C PHE A 87 -1.46 -1.80 2.62
N PRO A 88 -0.34 -1.06 2.42
CA PRO A 88 -0.11 -0.33 1.19
C PRO A 88 -0.01 -1.30 0.02
N LYS A 89 -0.64 -0.94 -1.10
CA LYS A 89 -0.53 -1.68 -2.36
C LYS A 89 0.67 -1.17 -3.14
N GLU A 90 1.39 -2.09 -3.77
CA GLU A 90 2.52 -1.79 -4.64
C GLU A 90 2.32 -2.41 -6.02
N ILE A 91 2.96 -1.80 -7.02
CA ILE A 91 3.05 -2.36 -8.37
C ILE A 91 4.35 -3.15 -8.42
N ARG A 92 4.24 -4.42 -8.82
CA ARG A 92 5.37 -5.32 -8.99
C ARG A 92 5.20 -6.15 -10.27
N LEU A 93 6.32 -6.41 -10.94
CA LEU A 93 6.36 -7.29 -12.09
C LEU A 93 6.65 -8.70 -11.62
N PHE A 94 6.04 -9.70 -12.28
CA PHE A 94 6.37 -11.09 -12.01
C PHE A 94 7.59 -11.47 -12.83
N GLU A 95 8.67 -11.77 -12.14
CA GLU A 95 9.93 -12.18 -12.72
C GLU A 95 10.22 -13.62 -12.30
N LEU A 96 10.75 -14.42 -13.22
CA LEU A 96 11.17 -15.78 -12.90
C LEU A 96 12.32 -15.70 -11.89
N ASN A 97 12.17 -16.42 -10.79
CA ASN A 97 13.21 -16.52 -9.77
C ASN A 97 13.63 -17.98 -9.56
N GLU A 98 14.87 -18.29 -9.93
CA GLU A 98 15.46 -19.63 -9.84
C GLU A 98 15.43 -20.20 -8.41
N LEU A 99 15.52 -19.35 -7.37
CA LEU A 99 15.38 -19.81 -5.98
C LEU A 99 14.03 -20.47 -5.69
N TYR A 100 13.00 -20.11 -6.46
CA TYR A 100 11.63 -20.60 -6.29
C TYR A 100 11.20 -21.55 -7.41
N SER A 101 11.79 -21.47 -8.61
CA SER A 101 11.50 -22.38 -9.71
C SER A 101 12.37 -23.63 -9.73
N ASP A 102 13.57 -23.60 -9.16
CA ASP A 102 14.49 -24.72 -9.29
C ASP A 102 14.14 -25.91 -8.37
N PRO A 103 14.62 -27.12 -8.72
CA PRO A 103 14.50 -28.29 -7.87
C PRO A 103 15.04 -28.06 -6.44
N PRO A 104 14.63 -28.91 -5.47
CA PRO A 104 15.10 -28.81 -4.10
C PRO A 104 16.63 -28.91 -3.98
N SER A 105 17.19 -27.91 -3.31
CA SER A 105 18.57 -27.82 -2.86
C SER A 105 18.55 -27.18 -1.46
N PRO A 106 19.66 -27.23 -0.69
CA PRO A 106 19.72 -26.53 0.60
C PRO A 106 19.39 -25.04 0.49
N GLU A 107 19.74 -24.40 -0.62
CA GLU A 107 19.49 -22.99 -0.88
C GLU A 107 18.02 -22.73 -1.24
N THR A 108 17.45 -23.49 -2.18
CA THR A 108 16.03 -23.30 -2.57
C THR A 108 15.11 -23.64 -1.41
N ASP A 109 15.38 -24.71 -0.65
CA ASP A 109 14.57 -25.07 0.51
C ASP A 109 14.68 -24.03 1.64
N ALA A 110 15.84 -23.40 1.82
CA ALA A 110 15.97 -22.27 2.75
C ALA A 110 15.15 -21.06 2.29
N ALA A 111 15.19 -20.71 1.00
CA ALA A 111 14.41 -19.63 0.42
C ALA A 111 12.89 -19.87 0.57
N TRP A 112 12.42 -21.10 0.31
CA TRP A 112 11.02 -21.50 0.49
C TRP A 112 10.57 -21.45 1.96
N ASN A 113 11.42 -21.87 2.90
CA ASN A 113 11.11 -21.77 4.33
C ASN A 113 11.02 -20.30 4.79
N ALA A 114 11.84 -19.42 4.22
CA ALA A 114 11.87 -18.00 4.54
C ALA A 114 10.64 -17.22 4.07
N LEU A 115 9.80 -17.80 3.20
CA LEU A 115 8.52 -17.20 2.79
C LEU A 115 7.51 -17.15 3.94
N LEU A 116 7.68 -18.00 4.96
CA LEU A 116 6.87 -17.94 6.17
C LEU A 116 7.56 -17.01 7.18
N PRO A 117 6.87 -15.98 7.69
CA PRO A 117 7.44 -15.05 8.66
C PRO A 117 7.57 -15.73 10.03
N PHE A 118 8.14 -15.01 11.00
CA PHE A 118 8.04 -15.40 12.41
C PHE A 118 6.58 -15.69 12.79
N GLY A 119 6.37 -16.73 13.61
CA GLY A 119 5.03 -17.22 13.91
C GLY A 119 4.36 -17.97 12.76
N ARG A 120 5.06 -18.19 11.63
CA ARG A 120 4.60 -18.94 10.45
C ARG A 120 3.33 -18.39 9.78
N GLY A 121 3.04 -17.11 10.00
CA GLY A 121 1.85 -16.44 9.43
C GLY A 121 0.61 -16.47 10.33
N TYR A 122 0.77 -16.80 11.61
CA TYR A 122 -0.29 -16.66 12.61
C TYR A 122 -0.24 -15.30 13.30
N VAL A 123 -1.42 -14.78 13.65
CA VAL A 123 -1.60 -13.58 14.47
C VAL A 123 -2.48 -13.88 15.67
N PHE A 124 -2.25 -13.15 16.77
CA PHE A 124 -3.15 -13.14 17.91
C PHE A 124 -4.34 -12.24 17.63
N VAL A 125 -5.53 -12.64 18.06
CA VAL A 125 -6.73 -11.80 18.02
C VAL A 125 -7.38 -11.80 19.39
N ASP A 126 -7.43 -10.61 19.99
CA ASP A 126 -8.21 -10.38 21.19
C ASP A 126 -9.70 -10.23 20.82
N GLU A 127 -10.56 -10.84 21.62
CA GLU A 127 -12.03 -10.75 21.48
C GLU A 127 -12.53 -11.07 20.04
N PRO A 128 -12.24 -12.26 19.49
CA PRO A 128 -12.53 -12.59 18.08
C PRO A 128 -14.00 -12.43 17.67
N SER A 129 -14.92 -12.57 18.63
CA SER A 129 -16.36 -12.38 18.43
C SER A 129 -16.73 -10.98 17.89
N GLN A 130 -15.92 -9.94 18.16
CA GLN A 130 -16.16 -8.59 17.66
C GLN A 130 -16.02 -8.47 16.14
N TYR A 131 -15.25 -9.38 15.54
CA TYR A 131 -14.97 -9.46 14.11
C TYR A 131 -15.75 -10.59 13.44
N SER A 132 -16.70 -11.21 14.15
CA SER A 132 -17.46 -12.37 13.66
C SER A 132 -16.55 -13.57 13.29
N LEU A 133 -15.43 -13.72 13.98
CA LEU A 133 -14.56 -14.88 13.86
C LEU A 133 -15.02 -15.97 14.83
N GLU A 134 -14.95 -17.22 14.38
CA GLU A 134 -15.09 -18.39 15.25
C GLU A 134 -13.87 -18.52 16.19
N PRO A 135 -13.94 -19.37 17.24
CA PRO A 135 -12.80 -19.62 18.11
C PRO A 135 -11.55 -20.10 17.34
N GLY A 136 -10.43 -19.45 17.63
CA GLY A 136 -9.10 -19.71 17.06
C GLY A 136 -8.44 -20.94 17.66
N ILE A 137 -7.16 -21.13 17.36
CA ILE A 137 -6.35 -22.13 18.06
C ILE A 137 -5.92 -21.55 19.41
N GLU A 138 -6.27 -22.23 20.50
CA GLU A 138 -5.86 -21.82 21.85
C GLU A 138 -4.36 -22.06 22.09
N THR A 139 -3.71 -21.06 22.70
CA THR A 139 -2.31 -21.13 23.15
C THR A 139 -2.20 -20.56 24.56
N ASP A 140 -1.03 -20.71 25.21
CA ASP A 140 -0.77 -20.16 26.54
C ASP A 140 -0.86 -18.61 26.59
N TRP A 141 -0.86 -17.94 25.43
CA TRP A 141 -0.88 -16.48 25.31
C TRP A 141 -2.14 -15.92 24.65
N GLY A 142 -3.11 -16.79 24.33
CA GLY A 142 -4.37 -16.41 23.68
C GLY A 142 -4.63 -17.15 22.36
N GLN A 143 -5.72 -16.76 21.68
CA GLN A 143 -6.15 -17.41 20.44
C GLN A 143 -5.39 -16.88 19.24
N ILE A 144 -4.90 -17.81 18.41
CA ILE A 144 -4.22 -17.50 17.15
C ILE A 144 -5.04 -17.89 15.93
N TYR A 145 -4.86 -17.11 14.87
CA TYR A 145 -5.53 -17.24 13.57
C TYR A 145 -4.51 -17.19 12.46
N SER A 146 -4.68 -18.01 11.42
CA SER A 146 -3.78 -18.01 10.29
C SER A 146 -4.16 -16.91 9.31
N VAL A 147 -3.20 -16.13 8.83
CA VAL A 147 -3.42 -15.22 7.70
C VAL A 147 -3.44 -16.05 6.41
N SER A 148 -4.51 -15.91 5.61
CA SER A 148 -4.74 -16.74 4.42
C SER A 148 -3.59 -16.77 3.42
N MET A 149 -2.95 -15.63 3.12
CA MET A 149 -1.81 -15.60 2.21
C MET A 149 -0.66 -16.51 2.67
N TYR A 150 -0.34 -16.53 3.97
CA TYR A 150 0.70 -17.41 4.50
C TYR A 150 0.24 -18.87 4.61
N HIS A 151 -1.05 -19.12 4.82
CA HIS A 151 -1.58 -20.47 4.73
C HIS A 151 -1.51 -21.02 3.30
N GLN A 152 -1.88 -20.23 2.30
CA GLN A 152 -1.71 -20.55 0.88
C GLN A 152 -0.24 -20.84 0.56
N MET A 153 0.67 -20.02 1.09
CA MET A 153 2.11 -20.23 0.92
C MET A 153 2.60 -21.54 1.57
N HIS A 154 2.14 -21.83 2.78
CA HIS A 154 2.44 -23.09 3.48
C HIS A 154 1.98 -24.30 2.67
N CYS A 155 0.73 -24.27 2.20
CA CYS A 155 0.15 -25.33 1.38
C CYS A 155 0.90 -25.49 0.05
N LEU A 156 1.26 -24.40 -0.63
CA LEU A 156 2.07 -24.43 -1.85
C LEU A 156 3.43 -25.10 -1.61
N GLY A 157 4.11 -24.74 -0.52
CA GLY A 157 5.37 -25.37 -0.12
C GLY A 157 5.23 -26.87 0.18
N LEU A 158 4.12 -27.30 0.79
CA LEU A 158 3.82 -28.72 1.01
C LEU A 158 3.61 -29.47 -0.32
N VAL A 159 2.85 -28.90 -1.25
CA VAL A 159 2.63 -29.46 -2.59
C VAL A 159 3.96 -29.58 -3.32
N ARG A 160 4.78 -28.51 -3.35
CA ARG A 160 6.13 -28.53 -3.92
C ARG A 160 6.97 -29.66 -3.34
N ARG A 161 7.08 -29.72 -2.01
CA ARG A 161 7.90 -30.72 -1.31
C ARG A 161 7.46 -32.15 -1.67
N ASN A 162 6.15 -32.40 -1.67
CA ASN A 162 5.63 -33.73 -1.95
C ASN A 162 5.79 -34.12 -3.42
N TYR A 163 5.59 -33.18 -4.35
CA TYR A 163 5.84 -33.36 -5.78
C TYR A 163 7.29 -33.81 -6.04
N TRP A 164 8.28 -33.07 -5.53
CA TRP A 164 9.68 -33.41 -5.75
C TRP A 164 10.10 -34.72 -5.07
N ARG A 165 9.54 -35.04 -3.91
CA ARG A 165 9.80 -36.33 -3.24
C ARG A 165 9.27 -37.50 -4.07
N LEU A 166 8.05 -37.39 -4.59
CA LEU A 166 7.47 -38.41 -5.45
C LEU A 166 8.25 -38.55 -6.75
N LEU A 167 8.61 -37.43 -7.39
CA LEU A 167 9.36 -37.42 -8.64
C LEU A 167 10.74 -38.10 -8.48
N ASN A 168 11.46 -37.76 -7.40
CA ASN A 168 12.74 -38.40 -7.09
C ASN A 168 12.59 -39.90 -6.81
N ALA A 169 11.52 -40.33 -6.13
CA ALA A 169 11.27 -41.74 -5.89
C ALA A 169 11.03 -42.52 -7.20
N ILE A 170 10.31 -41.91 -8.15
CA ILE A 170 10.08 -42.49 -9.49
C ILE A 170 11.39 -42.62 -10.25
N LEU A 171 12.21 -41.57 -10.29
CA LEU A 171 13.52 -41.55 -10.96
C LEU A 171 14.49 -42.63 -10.43
N GLN A 172 14.32 -43.07 -9.18
CA GLN A 172 15.18 -44.09 -8.57
C GLN A 172 14.69 -45.52 -8.80
N ASN A 173 13.37 -45.75 -8.92
CA ASN A 173 12.78 -47.09 -8.78
C ASN A 173 11.80 -47.51 -9.90
N SER A 174 11.41 -46.63 -10.82
CA SER A 174 10.44 -46.95 -11.88
C SER A 174 11.10 -46.93 -13.25
N THR A 175 10.87 -47.96 -14.08
CA THR A 175 11.29 -47.96 -15.49
C THR A 175 10.22 -47.38 -16.42
N ASP A 176 8.94 -47.65 -16.13
CA ASP A 176 7.83 -47.35 -17.03
C ASP A 176 7.49 -45.86 -17.07
N THR A 177 7.71 -45.16 -15.95
CA THR A 177 7.47 -43.71 -15.82
C THR A 177 8.74 -42.89 -15.71
N TYR A 178 9.92 -43.50 -15.92
CA TYR A 178 11.21 -42.82 -15.81
C TYR A 178 11.32 -41.64 -16.78
N ALA A 179 11.03 -41.87 -18.06
CA ALA A 179 11.19 -40.84 -19.11
C ALA A 179 10.27 -39.62 -18.85
N GLU A 180 9.06 -39.87 -18.37
CA GLU A 180 8.15 -38.78 -17.98
C GLU A 180 8.69 -38.05 -16.75
N ALA A 181 9.15 -38.77 -15.72
CA ALA A 181 9.70 -38.14 -14.53
C ALA A 181 10.98 -37.33 -14.80
N GLU A 182 11.85 -37.83 -15.69
CA GLU A 182 13.05 -37.13 -16.15
C GLU A 182 12.66 -35.87 -16.93
N HIS A 183 11.69 -35.97 -17.84
CA HIS A 183 11.16 -34.83 -18.56
C HIS A 183 10.60 -33.77 -17.59
N GLN A 184 9.80 -34.16 -16.61
CA GLN A 184 9.27 -33.24 -15.60
C GLN A 184 10.36 -32.63 -14.70
N PHE A 185 11.43 -33.36 -14.42
CA PHE A 185 12.56 -32.86 -13.63
C PHE A 185 13.40 -31.83 -14.40
N VAL A 186 13.60 -32.05 -15.70
CA VAL A 186 14.39 -31.17 -16.58
C VAL A 186 13.55 -30.01 -17.11
N ASN A 187 12.25 -30.20 -17.29
CA ASN A 187 11.33 -29.19 -17.79
C ASN A 187 11.05 -28.14 -16.70
N SER A 188 11.30 -26.88 -17.01
CA SER A 188 11.11 -25.76 -16.09
C SER A 188 9.65 -25.41 -15.84
N HIS A 189 8.67 -26.02 -16.51
CA HIS A 189 7.28 -25.59 -16.44
C HIS A 189 6.67 -25.77 -15.04
N THR A 190 6.84 -26.92 -14.40
CA THR A 190 6.30 -27.15 -13.05
C THR A 190 6.98 -26.25 -12.01
N GLY A 191 8.30 -26.09 -12.11
CA GLY A 191 9.06 -25.14 -11.29
C GLY A 191 8.56 -23.70 -11.45
N HIS A 192 8.40 -23.26 -12.71
CA HIS A 192 7.83 -21.97 -13.04
C HIS A 192 6.41 -21.79 -12.49
N CYS A 193 5.55 -22.81 -12.54
CA CYS A 193 4.22 -22.76 -11.93
C CYS A 193 4.27 -22.54 -10.42
N PHE A 194 5.22 -23.18 -9.71
CA PHE A 194 5.39 -22.95 -8.28
C PHE A 194 5.78 -21.50 -7.97
N ASP A 195 6.74 -20.94 -8.70
CA ASP A 195 7.12 -19.53 -8.52
C ASP A 195 5.98 -18.58 -8.92
N TYR A 196 5.26 -18.88 -10.02
CA TYR A 196 4.10 -18.09 -10.45
C TYR A 196 2.97 -18.09 -9.41
N PHE A 197 2.66 -19.23 -8.79
CA PHE A 197 1.66 -19.29 -7.71
C PHE A 197 2.12 -18.55 -6.46
N ARG A 198 3.40 -18.68 -6.07
CA ARG A 198 3.98 -17.92 -4.96
C ARG A 198 3.77 -16.42 -5.17
N GLN A 199 4.16 -15.91 -6.34
CA GLN A 199 3.99 -14.50 -6.71
C GLN A 199 2.52 -14.08 -6.76
N SER A 200 1.65 -14.95 -7.26
CA SER A 200 0.21 -14.70 -7.32
C SER A 200 -0.41 -14.56 -5.92
N PHE A 201 -0.06 -15.45 -4.97
CA PHE A 201 -0.57 -15.39 -3.59
C PHE A 201 -0.07 -14.17 -2.83
N GLU A 202 1.22 -13.85 -2.93
CA GLU A 202 1.77 -12.62 -2.37
C GLU A 202 1.17 -11.36 -3.00
N CYS A 203 0.77 -11.40 -4.29
CA CYS A 203 0.23 -10.23 -4.98
C CYS A 203 -1.23 -10.00 -4.62
N ALA A 204 -2.00 -11.09 -4.50
CA ALA A 204 -3.37 -11.05 -4.00
C ALA A 204 -3.40 -10.68 -2.52
N ALA A 205 -2.38 -11.10 -1.77
CA ALA A 205 -2.18 -10.86 -0.35
C ALA A 205 -3.49 -11.00 0.44
N ASP A 206 -4.11 -12.18 0.37
CA ASP A 206 -5.34 -12.43 1.10
C ASP A 206 -5.09 -12.35 2.61
N MET A 207 -5.59 -11.29 3.23
CA MET A 207 -5.39 -10.99 4.64
C MET A 207 -6.53 -11.53 5.53
N THR A 208 -7.39 -12.38 4.98
CA THR A 208 -8.43 -13.08 5.75
C THR A 208 -7.82 -13.86 6.92
N LEU A 209 -8.50 -13.86 8.05
CA LEU A 209 -8.11 -14.61 9.24
C LEU A 209 -8.85 -15.93 9.28
N GLU A 210 -8.11 -17.02 9.18
CA GLU A 210 -8.63 -18.38 9.19
C GLU A 210 -8.53 -18.98 10.59
N TRP A 211 -9.66 -19.53 11.04
CA TRP A 211 -9.78 -20.29 12.28
C TRP A 211 -9.77 -21.80 12.00
N PRO A 212 -9.48 -22.61 13.03
CA PRO A 212 -9.54 -24.06 12.91
C PRO A 212 -10.98 -24.58 12.75
N ARG A 213 -11.13 -25.63 11.94
CA ARG A 213 -12.37 -26.40 11.83
C ARG A 213 -12.71 -27.05 13.18
N LEU A 214 -14.01 -27.19 13.45
CA LEU A 214 -14.52 -27.99 14.57
C LEU A 214 -14.48 -29.47 14.20
N GLU A 215 -13.70 -30.25 14.92
CA GLU A 215 -13.62 -31.70 14.74
C GLU A 215 -14.73 -32.44 15.48
N GLU A 216 -14.96 -33.72 15.14
CA GLU A 216 -16.02 -34.55 15.74
C GLU A 216 -15.88 -34.71 17.27
N ASP A 217 -14.65 -34.66 17.78
CA ASP A 217 -14.34 -34.74 19.21
C ASP A 217 -14.54 -33.40 19.96
N GLY A 218 -15.02 -32.37 19.26
CA GLY A 218 -15.27 -31.03 19.78
C GLY A 218 -14.04 -30.13 19.85
N ARG A 219 -12.86 -30.61 19.42
CA ARG A 219 -11.63 -29.82 19.43
C ARG A 219 -11.49 -29.00 18.16
N ARG A 220 -10.61 -27.99 18.24
CA ARG A 220 -10.28 -27.06 17.16
C ARG A 220 -8.77 -26.94 17.07
N TYR A 221 -8.17 -27.50 16.01
CA TYR A 221 -6.71 -27.48 15.85
C TYR A 221 -6.24 -27.49 14.40
N GLN A 222 -7.06 -27.94 13.44
CA GLN A 222 -6.71 -27.95 12.04
C GLN A 222 -7.27 -26.71 11.33
N VAL A 223 -6.40 -25.86 10.81
CA VAL A 223 -6.77 -24.81 9.87
C VAL A 223 -6.65 -25.41 8.46
N ASP A 224 -7.75 -25.41 7.71
CA ASP A 224 -7.82 -25.97 6.35
C ASP A 224 -8.42 -24.98 5.33
N GLY A 225 -8.78 -23.77 5.77
CA GLY A 225 -9.42 -22.74 4.94
C GLY A 225 -10.89 -23.03 4.59
N GLY A 226 -11.47 -24.13 5.10
CA GLY A 226 -12.87 -24.48 4.89
C GLY A 226 -13.81 -23.55 5.65
N ASP A 227 -14.93 -23.19 5.01
CA ASP A 227 -16.00 -22.37 5.60
C ASP A 227 -15.55 -21.00 6.14
N ILE A 228 -14.42 -20.47 5.64
CA ILE A 228 -13.95 -19.12 5.94
C ILE A 228 -14.46 -18.15 4.85
N PRO A 229 -15.04 -16.99 5.20
CA PRO A 229 -15.43 -15.99 4.22
C PRO A 229 -14.22 -15.21 3.71
N HIS A 230 -14.05 -15.13 2.39
CA HIS A 230 -13.02 -14.33 1.71
C HIS A 230 -13.65 -13.23 0.85
N VAL A 231 -12.93 -12.12 0.65
CA VAL A 231 -13.33 -11.06 -0.28
C VAL A 231 -12.71 -11.32 -1.65
N CYS A 232 -13.52 -11.84 -2.58
CA CYS A 232 -13.07 -12.26 -3.90
C CYS A 232 -13.69 -11.44 -5.04
N ALA A 233 -13.01 -11.38 -6.18
CA ALA A 233 -13.64 -10.96 -7.43
C ALA A 233 -14.78 -11.94 -7.79
N SER A 234 -15.91 -11.40 -8.27
CA SER A 234 -17.06 -12.23 -8.65
C SER A 234 -16.72 -13.14 -9.82
N LYS A 235 -16.66 -14.45 -9.57
CA LYS A 235 -16.43 -15.48 -10.60
C LYS A 235 -17.47 -15.42 -11.72
N GLN A 236 -18.72 -15.09 -11.39
CA GLN A 236 -19.79 -14.96 -12.39
C GLN A 236 -19.56 -13.77 -13.31
N ALA A 237 -19.19 -12.61 -12.75
CA ALA A 237 -18.89 -11.43 -13.54
C ALA A 237 -17.65 -11.64 -14.43
N LEU A 238 -16.60 -12.26 -13.88
CA LEU A 238 -15.40 -12.64 -14.64
C LEU A 238 -15.75 -13.60 -15.78
N LYS A 239 -16.57 -14.63 -15.51
CA LYS A 239 -17.00 -15.55 -16.55
C LYS A 239 -17.76 -14.83 -17.66
N HIS A 240 -18.71 -13.96 -17.30
CA HIS A 240 -19.47 -13.20 -18.30
C HIS A 240 -18.56 -12.35 -19.19
N TYR A 241 -17.55 -11.71 -18.60
CA TYR A 241 -16.52 -11.01 -19.37
C TYR A 241 -15.78 -11.96 -20.33
N MET A 242 -15.28 -13.10 -19.84
CA MET A 242 -14.55 -14.06 -20.66
C MET A 242 -15.42 -14.65 -21.79
N ASP A 243 -16.70 -14.90 -21.56
CA ASP A 243 -17.61 -15.40 -22.60
C ASP A 243 -17.70 -14.44 -23.81
N VAL A 244 -17.49 -13.13 -23.59
CA VAL A 244 -17.51 -12.10 -24.66
C VAL A 244 -16.12 -11.86 -25.26
N TYR A 245 -15.06 -11.93 -24.45
CA TYR A 245 -13.72 -11.47 -24.83
C TYR A 245 -12.64 -12.57 -24.90
N HIS A 246 -13.02 -13.86 -24.82
CA HIS A 246 -12.07 -14.97 -24.91
C HIS A 246 -11.37 -15.06 -26.27
N PHE A 247 -10.24 -15.77 -26.28
CA PHE A 247 -9.53 -16.11 -27.51
C PHE A 247 -10.24 -17.26 -28.23
N ASN A 248 -10.63 -17.04 -29.48
CA ASN A 248 -11.50 -17.97 -30.22
C ASN A 248 -10.88 -19.34 -30.57
N ASN A 249 -9.55 -19.51 -30.45
CA ASN A 249 -8.87 -20.78 -30.74
C ASN A 249 -8.39 -21.52 -29.48
N SER A 250 -9.02 -21.30 -28.32
CA SER A 250 -8.73 -22.05 -27.09
C SER A 250 -9.65 -23.27 -26.93
N HIS A 251 -9.14 -24.36 -26.35
CA HIS A 251 -9.92 -25.52 -25.95
C HIS A 251 -10.14 -25.54 -24.43
N ASN A 252 -11.21 -26.18 -23.97
CA ASN A 252 -11.55 -26.28 -22.55
C ASN A 252 -11.11 -27.62 -21.91
N SER A 253 -10.38 -28.44 -22.66
CA SER A 253 -9.91 -29.77 -22.26
C SER A 253 -8.51 -29.78 -21.63
N ASP A 254 -7.88 -28.61 -21.50
CA ASP A 254 -6.43 -28.52 -21.24
C ASP A 254 -6.04 -28.68 -19.76
N ILE A 255 -7.01 -28.89 -18.87
CA ILE A 255 -6.80 -28.95 -17.40
C ILE A 255 -7.11 -30.34 -16.82
N ALA A 256 -7.98 -31.13 -17.45
CA ALA A 256 -8.34 -32.45 -16.96
C ALA A 256 -7.23 -33.47 -17.27
N ALA A 257 -6.97 -34.37 -16.31
CA ALA A 257 -6.03 -35.49 -16.45
C ALA A 257 -6.66 -36.69 -17.16
#